data_AF-A0A353E0F4-F1
#
_entry.id   AF-A0A353E0F4-F1
#
_cell.length_a   1.000
_cell.length_b   1.000
_cell.length_c   1.000
_cell.angle_alpha   90.00
_cell.angle_beta   90.00
_cell.angle_gamma   90.00
#
_symmetry.space_group_name_H-M   'P 1'
#
loop_
_entity.id
_entity.type
_entity.pdbx_description
1 polymer ?
#
loop_
_entity_poly.entity_id
_entity_poly.type
_entity_poly.pdbx_seq_one_letter_code
_entity_poly.pdbx_strand_id
1 'polypeptide(L)' 'MVEVSQRKCLGSHREGVWMRLRVQPNARRDEWVGPQGDCIKIRIAAPPVDAAANQRLLSFLSK' A
#
# COMPACT_ATOMS: atom_id res chain seq x y z
N MET A 1 5.48 -22.02 17.47
CA MET A 1 4.84 -22.35 16.18
C MET A 1 3.77 -21.29 15.93
N VAL A 2 4.16 -20.16 15.32
CA VAL A 2 3.19 -19.15 14.89
C VAL A 2 2.94 -19.47 13.43
N GLU A 3 1.77 -20.01 13.12
CA GLU A 3 1.30 -20.11 11.74
C GLU A 3 1.30 -18.69 11.16
N VAL A 4 2.32 -18.39 10.37
CA VAL A 4 2.28 -17.27 9.45
C VAL A 4 1.28 -17.67 8.38
N SER A 5 -0.01 -17.50 8.72
CA SER A 5 -1.11 -17.50 7.78
C SER A 5 -0.67 -16.62 6.62
N GLN A 6 -0.39 -17.24 5.46
CA GLN A 6 0.08 -16.54 4.28
C GLN A 6 -1.05 -15.69 3.72
N ARG A 7 -1.31 -14.54 4.36
CA ARG A 7 -2.22 -13.51 3.87
C ARG A 7 -1.52 -12.82 2.70
N LYS A 8 -1.75 -13.37 1.50
CA LYS A 8 -1.03 -13.03 0.28
C LYS A 8 -1.46 -11.65 -0.23
N CYS A 9 -0.95 -10.61 0.42
CA CYS A 9 -1.00 -9.23 -0.06
C CYS A 9 -0.02 -8.97 -1.22
N LEU A 10 0.81 -9.95 -1.55
CA LEU A 10 1.84 -9.93 -2.57
C LEU A 10 1.73 -11.17 -3.45
N GLY A 11 1.97 -11.03 -4.74
CA GLY A 11 2.10 -12.19 -5.63
C GLY A 11 2.96 -11.88 -6.84
N SER A 12 3.52 -12.94 -7.40
CA SER A 12 4.31 -12.84 -8.63
C SER A 12 3.38 -12.76 -9.84
N HIS A 13 3.75 -11.92 -10.80
CA HIS A 13 3.19 -11.85 -12.14
C HIS A 13 4.33 -12.08 -13.15
N ARG A 14 4.00 -12.46 -14.40
CA ARG A 14 5.04 -12.76 -15.42
C ARG A 14 5.98 -11.58 -15.68
N GLU A 15 5.50 -10.36 -15.47
CA GLU A 15 6.21 -9.11 -15.75
C GLU A 15 6.63 -8.37 -14.47
N GLY A 16 6.43 -8.96 -13.29
CA GLY A 16 6.79 -8.29 -12.03
C GLY A 16 6.08 -8.84 -10.80
N VAL A 17 5.78 -7.95 -9.85
CA VAL A 17 5.10 -8.28 -8.60
C VAL A 17 3.83 -7.45 -8.50
N TRP A 18 2.72 -8.08 -8.15
CA TRP A 18 1.50 -7.38 -7.78
C TRP A 18 1.37 -7.31 -6.26
N MET A 19 0.85 -6.18 -5.76
CA MET A 19 0.64 -5.94 -4.34
C MET A 19 -0.76 -5.34 -4.12
N ARG A 20 -1.49 -5.86 -3.13
CA ARG A 20 -2.76 -5.27 -2.69
C ARG A 20 -2.47 -4.20 -1.65
N LEU A 21 -2.82 -2.97 -1.96
CA LEU A 21 -2.60 -1.81 -1.09
C LEU A 21 -3.94 -1.19 -0.67
N ARG A 22 -4.03 -0.82 0.61
CA ARG A 22 -5.12 0.00 1.12
C ARG A 22 -4.57 1.37 1.50
N VAL A 23 -4.90 2.36 0.69
CA VAL A 23 -4.43 3.74 0.86
C VAL A 23 -5.40 4.49 1.76
N GLN A 24 -4.89 5.06 2.85
CA GLN A 24 -5.61 5.99 3.70
C GLN A 24 -5.12 7.41 3.40
N PRO A 25 -5.92 8.24 2.69
CA PRO A 25 -5.59 9.63 2.39
C PRO A 25 -5.73 10.51 3.65
N ASN A 26 -5.35 11.79 3.54
CA ASN A 26 -5.39 12.78 4.62
C ASN A 26 -4.60 12.37 5.87
N ALA A 27 -3.49 11.67 5.69
CA ALA A 27 -2.58 11.36 6.79
C ALA A 27 -1.67 12.55 7.12
N ARG A 28 -1.09 12.55 8.33
CA ARG A 28 -0.12 13.57 8.75
C ARG A 28 1.22 13.45 8.00
N ARG A 29 1.57 12.24 7.55
CA ARG A 29 2.80 11.92 6.81
C ARG A 29 2.59 10.66 5.96
N ASP A 30 3.47 10.47 4.98
CA ASP A 30 3.53 9.26 4.16
C ASP A 30 4.21 8.14 4.96
N GLU A 31 3.49 7.06 5.25
CA GLU A 31 4.04 5.95 6.05
C GLU A 31 3.41 4.59 5.73
N TRP A 32 4.24 3.55 5.80
CA TRP A 32 3.80 2.16 5.82
C TRP A 32 3.22 1.84 7.20
N VAL A 33 1.95 1.46 7.25
CA VAL A 33 1.31 1.06 8.52
C VAL A 33 1.51 -0.43 8.80
N GLY A 34 1.62 -1.23 7.73
CA GLY A 34 1.84 -2.67 7.81
C GLY A 34 0.69 -3.49 7.22
N PRO A 35 0.78 -4.82 7.32
CA PRO A 35 -0.23 -5.73 6.77
C PRO A 35 -1.55 -5.61 7.55
N GLN A 36 -2.65 -5.44 6.81
CA GLN A 36 -4.02 -5.43 7.31
C GLN A 36 -4.85 -6.42 6.49
N GLY A 37 -5.14 -7.59 7.07
CA GLY A 37 -5.85 -8.66 6.33
C GLY A 37 -5.02 -9.10 5.12
N ASP A 38 -5.60 -9.02 3.92
CA ASP A 38 -4.97 -9.41 2.65
C ASP A 38 -4.39 -8.23 1.84
N CYS A 39 -4.14 -7.11 2.50
CA CYS A 39 -3.55 -5.92 1.88
C CYS A 39 -2.54 -5.25 2.82
N ILE A 40 -1.66 -4.44 2.27
CA ILE A 40 -0.77 -3.59 3.07
C ILE A 40 -1.40 -2.21 3.18
N LYS A 41 -1.56 -1.73 4.40
CA LYS A 41 -2.09 -0.40 4.67
C LYS A 41 -0.98 0.63 4.54
N ILE A 42 -1.23 1.66 3.75
CA ILE A 42 -0.34 2.81 3.57
C ILE A 42 -1.14 4.07 3.87
N ARG A 43 -0.50 5.01 4.56
CA ARG A 43 -1.02 6.34 4.83
C ARG A 43 -0.30 7.31 3.92
N ILE A 44 -1.06 8.19 3.27
CA ILE A 44 -0.53 9.21 2.37
C ILE A 44 -1.03 10.57 2.81
N ALA A 45 -0.10 11.52 2.92
CA ALA A 45 -0.35 12.93 3.20
C ALA A 45 -0.75 13.67 1.92
N ALA A 46 -1.80 13.19 1.27
CA ALA A 46 -2.47 13.88 0.18
C ALA A 46 -3.99 13.72 0.32
N PRO A 47 -4.75 14.71 -0.20
CA PRO A 47 -6.20 14.63 -0.26
C PRO A 47 -6.67 13.58 -1.29
N PRO A 48 -7.85 12.98 -1.12
CA PRO A 48 -8.45 12.03 -2.07
C PRO A 48 -9.15 12.73 -3.24
N VAL A 49 -8.64 13.87 -3.68
CA VAL A 49 -9.19 14.65 -4.80
C VAL A 49 -8.20 14.62 -5.96
N ASP A 50 -8.71 14.72 -7.20
CA ASP A 50 -7.89 14.83 -8.43
C ASP A 50 -6.75 13.81 -8.55
N ALA A 51 -6.95 12.59 -8.05
CA ALA A 51 -5.94 11.53 -7.99
C ALA A 51 -4.63 11.90 -7.24
N ALA A 52 -4.61 12.97 -6.45
CA ALA A 52 -3.42 13.44 -5.73
C ALA A 52 -2.84 12.37 -4.79
N ALA A 53 -3.69 11.61 -4.11
CA ALA A 53 -3.26 10.48 -3.28
C ALA A 53 -2.59 9.36 -4.10
N ASN A 54 -3.07 9.07 -5.31
CA ASN A 54 -2.50 8.05 -6.18
C ASN A 54 -1.17 8.49 -6.79
N GLN A 55 -1.08 9.74 -7.23
CA GLN A 55 0.17 10.32 -7.73
C GLN A 55 1.24 10.32 -6.64
N ARG A 56 0.88 10.74 -5.43
CA ARG A 56 1.80 10.73 -4.28
C ARG A 56 2.19 9.32 -3.86
N LEU A 57 1.27 8.36 -3.94
CA LEU A 57 1.58 6.94 -3.73
C LEU A 57 2.59 6.43 -4.75
N LEU A 58 2.42 6.73 -6.04
CA LEU A 58 3.37 6.32 -7.08
C LEU A 58 4.76 6.90 -6.80
N SER A 59 4.86 8.19 -6.48
CA SER A 59 6.12 8.84 -6.09
C SER A 59 6.74 8.28 -4.82
N PHE A 60 5.92 7.72 -3.92
CA PHE A 60 6.38 7.08 -2.68
C PHE A 60 6.89 5.65 -2.95
N LEU A 61 6.26 4.92 -3.87
CA LEU A 61 6.65 3.55 -4.26
C LEU A 61 7.80 3.51 -5.28
N SER A 62 8.00 4.57 -6.06
CA SER A 62 9.09 4.67 -7.03
C SER A 62 10.44 5.08 -6.42
N LYS A 63 10.50 5.21 -5.09
CA LYS A 63 11.72 5.46 -4.32
C LYS A 63 12.24 4.16 -3.73
#